data_AF-A0A9X1K956-F1
#
_entry.id   AF-A0A9X1K956-F1
#
_cell.length_a   1.000
_cell.length_b   1.000
_cell.length_c   1.000
_cell.angle_alpha   90.00
_cell.angle_beta   90.00
_cell.angle_gamma   90.00
#
_symmetry.space_group_name_H-M   'P 1'
#
loop_
_entity.id
_entity.type
_entity.pdbx_description
1 polymer ?
#
loop_
_entity_poly.entity_id
_entity_poly.type
_entity_poly.pdbx_seq_one_letter_code
_entity_poly.pdbx_strand_id
1 'polypeptide(L)'
;IAAGHSAPFIVNKPFFDSFVNLGGTGATLGLLLAIYLVGRKNKPYMVVTNLSIAPGVFNINEPTMFGLPIVLNPIMFIPFILTPMVLVSVAYFATSTGLVPAAT
;
A
#
# COMPACT_ATOMS: atom_id res chain seq x y z
N ILE A 1 -9.66 -1.95 -21.72
CA ILE A 1 -10.98 -2.53 -22.05
C ILE A 1 -11.56 -1.79 -23.24
N ALA A 2 -11.86 -2.48 -24.33
CA ALA A 2 -12.67 -1.94 -25.42
C ALA A 2 -14.13 -2.40 -25.20
N ALA A 3 -15.09 -1.48 -25.34
CA ALA A 3 -16.52 -1.78 -25.49
C ALA A 3 -17.36 -2.16 -24.25
N GLY A 4 -17.28 -1.44 -23.13
CA GLY A 4 -18.37 -1.44 -22.12
C GLY A 4 -18.66 -2.77 -21.41
N HIS A 5 -17.81 -3.78 -21.57
CA HIS A 5 -17.90 -5.05 -20.85
C HIS A 5 -17.22 -4.95 -19.48
N SER A 6 -17.86 -5.53 -18.46
CA SER A 6 -17.30 -5.71 -17.12
C SER A 6 -15.99 -6.49 -17.21
N ALA A 7 -14.99 -6.11 -16.40
CA ALA A 7 -13.72 -6.84 -16.35
C ALA A 7 -13.98 -8.34 -16.09
N PRO A 8 -13.40 -9.26 -16.89
CA PRO A 8 -13.69 -10.69 -16.77
C PRO A 8 -13.20 -11.29 -15.44
N PHE A 9 -12.26 -10.61 -14.77
CA PHE A 9 -11.71 -11.01 -13.48
C PHE A 9 -11.65 -9.81 -12.53
N ILE A 10 -12.11 -10.02 -11.29
CA ILE A 10 -12.01 -9.05 -10.18
C ILE A 10 -10.54 -8.75 -9.88
N VAL A 11 -9.70 -9.80 -9.86
CA VAL A 11 -8.26 -9.68 -9.63
C VAL A 11 -7.57 -9.43 -10.96
N ASN A 12 -7.14 -8.19 -11.16
CA ASN A 12 -6.39 -7.76 -12.34
C ASN A 12 -5.27 -6.78 -11.95
N LYS A 13 -4.42 -6.38 -12.90
CA LYS A 13 -3.33 -5.45 -12.61
C LYS A 13 -3.83 -4.10 -12.02
N PRO A 14 -4.84 -3.44 -12.60
CA PRO A 14 -5.45 -2.24 -12.01
C PRO A 14 -5.95 -2.43 -10.57
N PHE A 15 -6.48 -3.61 -10.22
CA PHE A 15 -6.93 -3.93 -8.87
C PHE A 15 -5.78 -3.86 -7.86
N PHE A 16 -4.65 -4.48 -8.17
CA PHE A 16 -3.47 -4.43 -7.29
C PHE A 16 -2.91 -3.00 -7.19
N ASP A 17 -2.79 -2.31 -8.32
CA ASP A 17 -2.22 -0.96 -8.36
C ASP A 17 -3.12 0.06 -7.64
N SER A 18 -4.44 -0.12 -7.66
CA SER A 18 -5.39 0.81 -7.03
C SER A 18 -5.64 0.53 -5.55
N PHE A 19 -5.73 -0.74 -5.15
CA PHE A 19 -6.21 -1.10 -3.80
C PHE A 19 -5.15 -1.72 -2.89
N VAL A 20 -4.08 -2.29 -3.45
CA VAL A 20 -3.11 -3.10 -2.67
C VAL A 20 -1.76 -2.39 -2.57
N ASN A 21 -1.29 -1.83 -3.69
CA ASN A 21 0.01 -1.18 -3.80
C ASN A 21 -0.06 0.32 -3.50
N LEU A 22 -0.85 0.71 -2.48
CA LEU A 22 -1.04 2.13 -2.15
C LEU A 22 0.22 2.72 -1.51
N GLY A 23 0.95 3.54 -2.26
CA GLY A 23 2.26 4.01 -1.84
C GLY A 23 3.38 3.02 -2.11
N GLY A 24 3.20 2.15 -3.11
CA GLY A 24 4.11 1.08 -3.46
C GLY A 24 3.79 -0.24 -2.74
N THR A 25 4.74 -1.16 -2.73
CA THR A 25 4.55 -2.51 -2.17
C THR A 25 4.20 -2.45 -0.68
N GLY A 26 3.16 -3.17 -0.26
CA GLY A 26 2.81 -3.33 1.16
C GLY A 26 2.08 -2.13 1.79
N ALA A 27 1.52 -1.24 0.97
CA ALA A 27 0.78 -0.05 1.39
C ALA A 27 1.62 0.94 2.22
N THR A 28 2.86 1.24 1.79
CA THR A 28 3.81 2.00 2.61
C THR A 28 3.35 3.43 2.94
N LEU A 29 2.47 4.04 2.14
CA LEU A 29 1.86 5.32 2.49
C LEU A 29 1.08 5.26 3.82
N GLY A 30 0.42 4.14 4.10
CA GLY A 30 -0.26 3.92 5.38
C GLY A 30 0.73 3.89 6.55
N LEU A 31 1.90 3.29 6.37
CA LEU A 31 2.98 3.30 7.36
C LEU A 31 3.55 4.71 7.57
N LEU A 32 3.80 5.46 6.50
CA LEU A 32 4.27 6.84 6.57
C LEU A 32 3.27 7.72 7.34
N LEU A 33 1.97 7.57 7.07
CA LEU A 33 0.91 8.24 7.82
C LEU A 33 0.88 7.81 9.29
N ALA A 34 1.04 6.52 9.59
CA ALA A 34 1.10 6.02 10.96
C ALA A 34 2.29 6.63 11.75
N ILE A 35 3.45 6.76 11.11
CA ILE A 35 4.61 7.45 11.69
C ILE A 35 4.29 8.92 11.92
N TYR A 36 3.60 9.59 10.99
CA TYR A 36 3.18 10.97 11.15
C TYR A 36 2.11 11.17 12.24
N LEU A 37 1.27 10.17 12.52
CA LEU A 37 0.25 10.30 13.56
C LEU A 37 0.80 9.97 14.96
N VAL A 38 1.50 8.84 15.07
CA VAL A 38 1.90 8.22 16.35
C VAL A 38 3.42 8.29 16.57
N GLY A 39 4.22 8.17 15.50
CA GLY A 39 5.67 8.07 15.54
C GLY A 39 6.44 9.40 15.56
N ARG A 40 5.76 10.55 15.59
CA ARG A 40 6.37 11.91 15.46
C ARG A 40 7.53 12.20 16.42
N LYS A 41 7.54 11.57 17.60
CA LYS A 41 8.60 11.76 18.60
C LYS A 41 9.92 11.08 18.19
N ASN A 42 9.88 10.12 17.28
CA ASN A 42 11.07 9.41 16.81
C ASN A 42 11.70 10.14 15.61
N LYS A 43 12.77 10.90 15.89
CA LYS A 43 13.47 11.73 14.89
C LYS A 43 13.97 10.91 13.68
N PRO A 44 14.67 9.78 13.84
CA PRO A 44 15.04 8.90 12.72
C PRO A 44 13.88 8.52 11.80
N TYR A 45 12.75 8.11 12.38
CA TYR A 45 11.58 7.72 11.58
C TYR A 45 10.95 8.90 10.85
N MET A 46 10.91 10.07 11.49
CA MET A 46 10.41 11.30 10.85
C MET A 46 11.29 11.78 9.69
N VAL A 47 12.62 11.63 9.79
CA VAL A 47 13.54 11.99 8.69
C VAL A 47 13.26 11.13 7.47
N VAL A 48 13.19 9.80 7.64
CA VAL A 48 12.88 8.90 6.54
C VAL A 48 11.48 9.16 5.98
N THR A 49 10.50 9.41 6.85
CA THR A 49 9.12 9.69 6.44
C THR A 49 9.02 10.95 5.58
N ASN A 50 9.68 12.03 5.96
CA ASN A 50 9.69 13.27 5.19
C ASN A 50 10.36 13.11 3.82
N LEU A 51 11.41 12.29 3.73
CA LEU A 51 12.08 11.98 2.47
C LEU A 51 11.25 11.05 1.58
N SER A 52 10.45 10.18 2.19
CA SER A 52 9.73 9.11 1.49
C SER A 52 8.29 9.48 1.11
N ILE A 53 7.71 10.54 1.69
CA ILE A 53 6.30 10.88 1.46
C ILE A 53 6.05 11.36 0.03
N ALA A 54 6.94 12.20 -0.52
CA ALA A 54 6.85 12.68 -1.89
C ALA A 54 6.93 11.53 -2.92
N PRO A 55 7.95 10.65 -2.91
CA PRO A 55 7.98 9.49 -3.80
C PRO A 55 6.86 8.49 -3.49
N GLY A 56 6.47 8.34 -2.23
CA GLY A 56 5.39 7.47 -1.79
C GLY A 56 4.05 7.82 -2.43
N VAL A 57 3.72 9.11 -2.61
CA VAL A 57 2.50 9.53 -3.33
C VAL A 57 2.48 9.02 -4.78
N PHE A 58 3.64 8.81 -5.40
CA PHE A 58 3.79 8.24 -6.73
C PHE A 58 4.04 6.73 -6.73
N ASN A 59 3.75 6.04 -5.62
CA ASN A 59 3.97 4.61 -5.43
C ASN A 59 5.44 4.15 -5.48
N ILE A 60 6.38 5.05 -5.21
CA ILE A 60 7.82 4.76 -5.11
C ILE A 60 8.15 4.56 -3.63
N ASN A 61 8.60 3.37 -3.23
CA ASN A 61 8.75 2.97 -1.82
C ASN A 61 10.17 2.57 -1.41
N GLU A 62 11.15 2.63 -2.31
CA GLU A 62 12.55 2.32 -2.05
C GLU A 62 13.13 3.17 -0.90
N PRO A 63 12.87 4.49 -0.82
CA PRO A 63 13.34 5.31 0.31
C PRO A 63 12.78 4.81 1.65
N THR A 64 11.55 4.32 1.69
CA THR A 64 10.93 3.74 2.89
C THR A 64 11.53 2.38 3.22
N MET A 65 11.70 1.51 2.23
CA MET A 65 12.18 0.13 2.37
C MET A 65 13.65 0.03 2.79
N PHE A 66 14.48 0.98 2.35
CA PHE A 66 15.90 1.07 2.73
C PHE A 66 16.13 2.02 3.90
N GLY A 67 15.39 3.14 3.98
CA GLY A 67 15.54 4.14 5.04
C GLY A 67 15.00 3.66 6.39
N LEU A 68 13.88 2.93 6.37
CA LEU A 68 13.50 2.06 7.47
C LEU A 68 13.96 0.67 7.05
N PRO A 69 14.81 -0.04 7.81
CA PRO A 69 15.28 -1.36 7.41
C PRO A 69 14.16 -2.41 7.56
N ILE A 70 13.09 -2.29 6.77
CA ILE A 70 11.86 -3.10 6.86
C ILE A 70 12.19 -4.57 6.58
N VAL A 71 13.05 -4.83 5.60
CA VAL A 71 13.48 -6.20 5.24
C VAL A 71 14.32 -6.85 6.35
N LEU A 72 15.12 -6.05 7.05
CA LEU A 72 16.03 -6.56 8.09
C LEU A 72 15.40 -6.55 9.50
N ASN A 73 14.24 -5.91 9.68
CA ASN A 73 13.55 -5.84 10.96
C ASN A 73 12.27 -6.69 10.93
N PRO A 74 12.26 -7.87 11.57
CA PRO A 74 11.09 -8.76 11.61
C PRO A 74 9.81 -8.09 12.11
N ILE A 75 9.92 -7.13 13.03
CA ILE A 75 8.77 -6.41 13.60
C ILE A 75 8.06 -5.56 12.54
N MET A 76 8.81 -5.02 11.57
CA MET A 76 8.24 -4.27 10.43
C MET A 76 7.94 -5.18 9.24
N PHE A 77 8.69 -6.25 9.05
CA PHE A 77 8.50 -7.21 7.97
C PHE A 77 7.16 -7.96 8.06
N ILE A 78 6.77 -8.40 9.26
CA ILE A 78 5.50 -9.09 9.49
C ILE A 78 4.29 -8.24 9.03
N PRO A 79 4.08 -7.01 9.52
CA PRO A 79 2.98 -6.17 9.07
C PRO A 79 3.10 -5.80 7.59
N PHE A 80 4.32 -5.66 7.05
CA PHE A 80 4.52 -5.38 5.62
C PHE A 80 3.97 -6.49 4.71
N ILE A 81 4.02 -7.76 5.14
CA ILE A 81 3.43 -8.88 4.39
C ILE A 81 1.94 -9.06 4.69
N LEU A 82 1.51 -8.86 5.95
CA LEU A 82 0.11 -9.05 6.33
C LEU A 82 -0.82 -7.97 5.76
N THR A 83 -0.35 -6.72 5.71
CA THR A 83 -1.14 -5.58 5.22
C THR A 83 -1.67 -5.80 3.79
N PRO A 84 -0.86 -6.15 2.78
CA PRO A 84 -1.37 -6.40 1.43
C PRO A 84 -2.31 -7.61 1.39
N MET A 85 -2.13 -8.64 2.21
CA MET A 85 -3.07 -9.77 2.27
C MET A 85 -4.45 -9.32 2.78
N VAL A 86 -4.48 -8.46 3.80
CA VAL A 86 -5.72 -7.88 4.32
C VAL A 86 -6.37 -6.98 3.26
N LEU A 87 -5.59 -6.11 2.59
CA LEU A 87 -6.10 -5.23 1.54
C LEU A 87 -6.69 -6.00 0.36
N VAL A 88 -6.01 -7.05 -0.12
CA VAL A 88 -6.53 -7.93 -1.17
C VAL A 88 -7.85 -8.55 -0.74
N SER A 89 -7.92 -9.09 0.48
CA SER A 89 -9.13 -9.73 0.99
C SER A 89 -10.29 -8.75 1.04
N VAL A 90 -10.10 -7.56 1.63
CA VAL A 90 -11.12 -6.52 1.75
C VAL A 90 -11.55 -6.01 0.37
N ALA A 91 -10.61 -5.69 -0.51
CA ALA A 91 -10.91 -5.19 -1.84
C ALA A 91 -11.64 -6.23 -2.70
N TYR A 92 -11.27 -7.52 -2.57
CA TYR A 92 -11.96 -8.61 -3.25
C TYR A 92 -13.42 -8.74 -2.80
N PHE A 93 -13.68 -8.77 -1.49
CA PHE A 93 -15.06 -8.84 -0.98
C PHE A 93 -15.85 -7.58 -1.32
N ALA A 94 -15.25 -6.40 -1.23
CA ALA A 94 -15.90 -5.14 -1.59
C ALA A 94 -16.29 -5.10 -3.08
N THR A 95 -15.43 -5.64 -3.96
CA THR A 95 -15.73 -5.73 -5.40
C THR A 95 -16.76 -6.83 -5.69
N SER A 96 -16.65 -7.98 -5.02
CA SER A 96 -17.55 -9.12 -5.19
C SER A 96 -18.98 -8.85 -4.71
N THR A 97 -19.15 -8.00 -3.70
CA THR A 97 -20.47 -7.61 -3.16
C THR A 97 -21.10 -6.44 -3.93
N GLY A 98 -20.40 -5.88 -4.91
CA GLY A 98 -20.86 -4.72 -5.68
C GLY A 98 -20.76 -3.38 -4.94
N LEU A 99 -20.11 -3.35 -3.76
CA LEU A 99 -19.88 -2.12 -3.00
C LEU A 99 -18.88 -1.19 -3.72
N VAL A 100 -17.92 -1.78 -4.44
CA VAL A 100 -16.89 -1.10 -5.21
C VAL A 100 -16.93 -1.62 -6.66
N PRO A 101 -16.90 -0.75 -7.69
CA PRO A 101 -16.83 -1.19 -9.07
C PRO A 101 -15.52 -1.93 -9.34
N ALA A 102 -15.58 -2.95 -10.21
CA ALA A 102 -14.38 -3.67 -10.62
C ALA A 102 -13.36 -2.70 -11.24
N ALA A 103 -12.09 -2.79 -10.81
CA ALA A 103 -11.02 -2.00 -11.40
C ALA A 103 -10.86 -2.40 -12.88
N THR A 104 -10.76 -1.41 -13.77
CA THR A 104 -10.68 -1.60 -15.24
C THR A 104 -9.49 -0.91 -15.84
#